data_AF-A0A395YC85-F1
#
_entry.id   AF-A0A395YC85-F1
#
_cell.length_a   1.000
_cell.length_b   1.000
_cell.length_c   1.000
_cell.angle_alpha   90.00
_cell.angle_beta   90.00
_cell.angle_gamma   90.00
#
_symmetry.space_group_name_H-M   'P 1'
#
loop_
_entity.id
_entity.type
_entity.pdbx_description
1 polymer ?
#
loop_
_entity_poly.entity_id
_entity_poly.type
_entity_poly.pdbx_seq_one_letter_code
_entity_poly.pdbx_strand_id
1 'polypeptide(L)'
;MKGLKIELGSDRVLGIPLDTYIPSEQVAIEVNIGSEDMEILKEHLCQQRGIKRIKLPMKSNETESAYTQRIKSAFQSVHIFIASDTEEDVGTIRNVYENWRNSQ
;
A
#
# COMPACT_ATOMS: atom_id res chain seq x y z
N MET A 1 0.93 -16.27 -16.66
CA MET A 1 0.44 -14.97 -16.15
C MET A 1 1.65 -14.06 -15.95
N LYS A 2 1.70 -12.87 -16.56
CA LYS A 2 2.64 -11.85 -16.10
C LYS A 2 2.13 -11.42 -14.73
N GLY A 3 2.86 -11.75 -13.67
CA GLY A 3 2.47 -11.40 -12.30
C GLY A 3 2.38 -9.88 -12.13
N LEU A 4 1.56 -9.44 -11.18
CA LEU A 4 1.52 -8.04 -10.75
C LEU A 4 2.92 -7.64 -10.28
N LYS A 5 3.50 -6.62 -10.90
CA LYS A 5 4.79 -6.07 -10.46
C LYS A 5 4.53 -5.06 -9.36
N ILE A 6 5.24 -5.21 -8.25
CA ILE A 6 5.15 -4.34 -7.09
C ILE A 6 6.56 -3.95 -6.68
N GLU A 7 6.77 -2.67 -6.41
CA GLU A 7 8.01 -2.11 -5.88
C GLU A 7 7.74 -1.62 -4.46
N LEU A 8 8.40 -2.24 -3.46
CA LEU A 8 8.24 -1.89 -2.05
C LEU A 8 9.40 -0.99 -1.61
N GLY A 9 9.10 0.12 -0.93
CA GLY A 9 10.10 1.03 -0.38
C GLY A 9 11.05 1.65 -1.42
N SER A 10 10.68 1.68 -2.71
CA SER A 10 11.58 2.10 -3.78
C SER A 10 11.55 3.61 -3.99
N ASP A 11 12.72 4.19 -4.22
CA ASP A 11 12.94 5.59 -4.59
C ASP A 11 13.11 5.80 -6.10
N ARG A 12 13.15 4.73 -6.90
CA ARG A 12 13.53 4.77 -8.32
C ARG A 12 12.67 5.71 -9.17
N VAL A 13 11.41 5.88 -8.80
CA VAL A 13 10.43 6.63 -9.59
C VAL A 13 10.45 8.12 -9.24
N LEU A 14 10.55 8.45 -7.95
CA LEU A 14 10.44 9.83 -7.45
C LEU A 14 11.78 10.45 -7.01
N GLY A 15 12.83 9.65 -6.84
CA GLY A 15 14.04 10.02 -6.11
C GLY A 15 13.84 10.05 -4.58
N ILE A 16 12.65 9.69 -4.11
CA ILE A 16 12.28 9.55 -2.70
C ILE A 16 11.44 8.28 -2.52
N PRO A 17 11.57 7.56 -1.40
CA PRO A 17 10.89 6.28 -1.22
C PRO A 17 9.35 6.39 -1.19
N LEU A 18 8.69 5.48 -1.90
CA LEU A 18 7.27 5.17 -1.77
C LEU A 18 7.11 3.84 -1.04
N ASP A 19 6.15 3.72 -0.11
CA ASP A 19 5.92 2.46 0.61
C ASP A 19 5.61 1.31 -0.36
N THR A 20 4.69 1.54 -1.30
CA THR A 20 4.33 0.59 -2.35
C THR A 20 4.04 1.32 -3.66
N TYR A 21 4.68 0.90 -4.75
CA TYR A 21 4.38 1.39 -6.10
C TYR A 21 4.00 0.23 -7.02
N ILE A 22 2.94 0.44 -7.80
CA ILE A 22 2.41 -0.51 -8.78
C ILE A 22 2.55 0.12 -10.16
N PRO A 23 3.61 -0.20 -10.92
CA PRO A 23 3.90 0.47 -12.19
C PRO A 23 2.80 0.31 -13.24
N SER A 24 2.12 -0.84 -13.28
CA SER A 24 1.08 -1.11 -14.28
C SER A 24 -0.15 -0.23 -14.11
N GLU A 25 -0.46 0.18 -12.88
CA GLU A 25 -1.61 1.03 -12.56
C GLU A 25 -1.21 2.50 -12.34
N GLN A 26 0.09 2.83 -12.38
CA GLN A 26 0.64 4.15 -12.02
C GLN A 26 0.13 4.61 -10.64
N VAL A 27 0.20 3.72 -9.64
CA VAL A 27 -0.35 3.96 -8.31
C VAL A 27 0.72 3.79 -7.24
N ALA A 28 0.75 4.74 -6.31
CA ALA A 28 1.50 4.65 -5.06
C ALA A 28 0.52 4.48 -3.89
N ILE A 29 0.77 3.51 -3.02
CA ILE A 29 0.03 3.31 -1.77
C ILE A 29 0.99 3.60 -0.62
N GLU A 30 0.58 4.49 0.27
CA GLU A 30 1.37 4.97 1.41
C GLU A 30 0.63 4.64 2.70
N VAL A 31 1.24 3.81 3.55
CA VAL A 31 0.69 3.39 4.85
C VAL A 31 1.32 4.17 5.99
N ASN A 32 2.54 4.67 5.79
CA ASN A 32 3.24 5.56 6.71
C ASN A 32 3.09 7.00 6.25
N ILE A 33 2.67 7.88 7.16
CA ILE A 33 2.61 9.32 6.90
C ILE A 33 3.87 9.97 7.46
N GLY A 34 4.59 10.69 6.60
CA GLY A 34 5.80 11.42 6.98
C GLY A 34 5.53 12.79 7.60
N SER A 35 6.55 13.64 7.62
CA SER A 35 6.37 15.06 7.92
C SER A 35 5.51 15.74 6.85
N GLU A 36 4.87 16.85 7.21
CA GLU A 36 4.06 17.64 6.28
C GLU A 36 4.84 18.06 5.02
N ASP A 37 6.08 18.54 5.18
CA ASP A 37 6.94 18.90 4.04
C ASP A 37 7.19 17.71 3.09
N MET A 38 7.43 16.52 3.64
CA MET A 38 7.60 15.31 2.85
C MET A 38 6.31 14.89 2.15
N GLU A 39 5.17 15.06 2.81
CA GLU A 39 3.85 14.76 2.25
C GLU A 39 3.52 15.68 1.07
N ILE A 40 3.81 16.98 1.18
CA ILE A 40 3.65 17.97 0.12
C ILE A 40 4.57 17.64 -1.06
N LEU A 41 5.86 17.34 -0.78
CA LEU A 41 6.83 17.00 -1.81
C LEU A 41 6.42 15.75 -2.58
N LYS A 42 6.04 14.68 -1.88
CA LYS A 42 5.57 13.43 -2.49
C LYS A 42 4.32 13.65 -3.34
N GLU A 43 3.36 14.42 -2.85
CA GLU A 43 2.14 14.73 -3.60
C GLU A 43 2.47 15.43 -4.92
N HIS A 44 3.29 16.48 -4.86
CA HIS A 44 3.72 17.23 -6.05
C HIS A 44 4.44 16.34 -7.07
N LEU A 45 5.38 15.52 -6.61
CA LEU A 45 6.17 14.64 -7.49
C LEU A 45 5.34 13.51 -8.11
N CYS A 46 4.36 12.98 -7.38
CA CYS A 46 3.39 12.01 -7.91
C CYS A 46 2.52 12.65 -8.98
N GLN A 47 1.96 13.83 -8.70
CA GLN A 47 1.11 14.56 -9.65
C GLN A 47 1.86 14.87 -10.97
N GLN A 48 3.11 15.33 -10.89
CA GLN A 48 3.93 15.61 -12.06
C GLN A 48 4.20 14.37 -12.93
N ARG A 49 4.19 13.18 -12.35
CA ARG A 49 4.44 11.90 -13.05
C ARG A 49 3.16 11.17 -13.43
N GLY A 50 1.99 11.74 -13.15
CA GLY A 50 0.70 11.07 -13.39
C GLY A 50 0.48 9.86 -12.48
N ILE A 51 1.12 9.83 -11.30
CA ILE A 51 0.98 8.74 -10.33
C ILE A 51 -0.16 9.08 -9.37
N LYS A 52 -1.15 8.20 -9.28
CA LYS A 52 -2.22 8.31 -8.27
C LYS A 52 -1.67 7.89 -6.91
N ARG A 53 -1.63 8.83 -5.97
CA ARG A 53 -1.18 8.56 -4.60
C ARG A 53 -2.38 8.28 -3.69
N ILE A 54 -2.36 7.13 -3.02
CA ILE A 54 -3.40 6.68 -2.09
C ILE A 54 -2.78 6.57 -0.70
N LYS A 55 -3.30 7.36 0.26
CA LYS A 55 -2.89 7.29 1.66
C LYS A 55 -3.82 6.38 2.44
N LEU A 56 -3.27 5.35 3.04
CA LEU A 56 -3.98 4.36 3.85
C LEU A 56 -3.27 4.16 5.20
N PRO A 57 -3.16 5.20 6.05
CA PRO A 57 -2.75 4.94 7.43
C PRO A 57 -3.80 4.10 8.14
N MET A 58 -3.35 3.21 9.03
CA MET A 58 -4.23 2.56 10.00
C MET A 58 -4.67 3.60 11.03
N LYS A 59 -5.97 3.64 11.35
CA LYS A 59 -6.48 4.57 12.37
C LYS A 59 -6.38 3.94 13.76
N SER A 60 -6.24 4.76 14.80
CA SER A 60 -5.96 4.31 16.18
C SER A 60 -6.96 3.32 16.78
N ASN A 61 -8.21 3.30 16.31
CA ASN A 61 -9.27 2.40 16.79
C ASN A 61 -9.85 1.50 15.68
N GLU A 62 -9.11 1.34 14.58
CA GLU A 62 -9.54 0.52 13.45
C GLU A 62 -9.21 -0.94 13.70
N THR A 63 -10.19 -1.83 13.53
CA THR A 63 -9.93 -3.27 13.61
C THR A 63 -9.14 -3.73 12.39
N GLU A 64 -8.40 -4.83 12.51
CA GLU A 64 -7.65 -5.41 11.39
C GLU A 64 -8.56 -5.74 10.21
N SER A 65 -9.78 -6.27 10.45
CA SER A 65 -10.75 -6.54 9.40
C SER A 65 -11.22 -5.28 8.69
N ALA A 66 -11.51 -4.21 9.43
CA ALA A 66 -11.91 -2.93 8.85
C ALA A 66 -10.77 -2.30 8.03
N TYR A 67 -9.54 -2.40 8.52
CA TYR A 67 -8.36 -1.93 7.80
C TYR A 67 -8.08 -2.77 6.54
N THR A 68 -8.19 -4.09 6.63
CA THR A 68 -8.05 -5.02 5.50
C THR A 68 -9.10 -4.72 4.42
N GLN A 69 -10.34 -4.44 4.81
CA GLN A 69 -11.39 -4.04 3.87
C GLN A 69 -11.06 -2.71 3.16
N ARG A 70 -10.48 -1.72 3.85
CA ARG A 70 -9.99 -0.47 3.22
C ARG A 70 -8.87 -0.73 2.24
N ILE A 71 -7.93 -1.63 2.58
CA ILE A 71 -6.84 -2.04 1.70
C ILE A 71 -7.41 -2.67 0.42
N LYS A 72 -8.31 -3.65 0.56
CA LYS A 72 -9.03 -4.24 -0.59
C LYS A 72 -9.73 -3.20 -1.45
N SER A 73 -10.43 -2.25 -0.82
CA SER A 73 -11.15 -1.19 -1.52
C SER A 73 -10.19 -0.26 -2.29
N ALA A 74 -9.00 0.01 -1.74
CA ALA A 74 -7.99 0.81 -2.42
C ALA A 74 -7.44 0.09 -3.65
N PHE A 75 -7.12 -1.20 -3.54
CA PHE A 75 -6.74 -2.05 -4.68
C PHE A 75 -7.85 -2.08 -5.74
N GLN A 76 -9.10 -2.24 -5.33
CA GLN A 76 -10.24 -2.25 -6.25
C GLN A 76 -10.38 -0.92 -7.02
N SER A 77 -10.09 0.21 -6.37
CA SER A 77 -10.12 1.55 -6.99
C SER A 77 -9.08 1.74 -8.11
N VAL A 78 -8.19 0.77 -8.29
CA VAL A 78 -7.13 0.72 -9.31
C VAL A 78 -7.13 -0.62 -10.04
N HIS A 79 -8.32 -1.21 -10.20
CA HIS A 79 -8.57 -2.43 -10.99
C HIS A 79 -7.89 -3.71 -10.49
N ILE A 80 -7.47 -3.74 -9.22
CA ILE A 80 -6.93 -4.94 -8.57
C ILE A 80 -8.00 -5.51 -7.64
N PHE A 81 -8.50 -6.70 -7.97
CA PHE A 81 -9.60 -7.33 -7.24
C PHE A 81 -9.08 -8.48 -6.40
N ILE A 82 -9.30 -8.41 -5.09
CA ILE A 82 -9.00 -9.48 -4.13
C ILE A 82 -10.33 -10.10 -3.71
N ALA A 83 -10.58 -11.33 -4.18
CA ALA A 83 -11.88 -11.99 -4.03
C ALA A 83 -12.01 -12.89 -2.79
N SER A 84 -10.92 -13.09 -2.04
CA SER A 84 -10.91 -13.86 -0.79
C SER A 84 -11.77 -13.20 0.29
N ASP A 85 -12.16 -13.99 1.30
CA ASP A 85 -12.83 -13.48 2.48
C ASP A 85 -11.91 -12.59 3.32
N THR A 86 -12.46 -11.55 3.93
CA THR A 86 -11.66 -10.56 4.68
C THR A 86 -11.12 -11.12 5.99
N GLU A 87 -11.84 -12.00 6.70
CA GLU A 87 -11.33 -12.61 7.94
C GLU A 87 -10.24 -13.66 7.63
N GLU A 88 -10.41 -14.41 6.54
CA GLU A 88 -9.36 -15.32 6.05
C GLU A 88 -8.06 -14.58 5.69
N ASP A 89 -8.19 -13.42 5.03
CA ASP A 89 -7.04 -12.58 4.70
C ASP A 89 -6.35 -12.03 5.95
N VAL A 90 -7.12 -11.57 6.95
CA VAL A 90 -6.57 -11.13 8.25
C VAL A 90 -5.78 -12.27 8.90
N GLY A 91 -6.35 -13.49 8.92
CA GLY A 91 -5.66 -14.68 9.42
C GLY A 91 -4.37 -14.97 8.68
N THR A 92 -4.39 -14.86 7.35
CA THR A 92 -3.20 -15.06 6.50
C THR A 92 -2.12 -14.01 6.78
N ILE A 93 -2.48 -12.73 6.86
CA ILE A 93 -1.56 -11.63 7.17
C ILE A 93 -0.91 -11.85 8.54
N ARG A 94 -1.70 -12.19 9.56
CA ARG A 94 -1.19 -12.46 10.90
C ARG A 94 -0.19 -13.62 10.90
N ASN A 95 -0.52 -14.72 10.23
CA ASN A 95 0.37 -15.88 10.14
C ASN A 95 1.69 -15.53 9.43
N VAL A 96 1.64 -14.75 8.34
CA VAL A 96 2.84 -14.29 7.63
C VAL A 96 3.71 -13.41 8.53
N TYR A 97 3.10 -12.47 9.25
CA TYR A 97 3.81 -11.58 10.18
C TYR A 97 4.48 -12.35 11.32
N GLU A 98 3.76 -13.25 11.98
CA GLU A 98 4.32 -14.04 13.10
C GLU A 98 5.45 -14.96 12.63
N ASN A 99 5.31 -15.59 11.46
CA ASN A 99 6.38 -16.41 10.88
C ASN A 99 7.63 -15.58 10.56
N TRP A 100 7.46 -14.39 9.97
CA TRP A 100 8.57 -13.47 9.72
C TRP A 100 9.24 -13.07 11.04
N ARG A 101 8.46 -12.66 12.04
CA ARG A 101 8.94 -12.23 13.35
C ARG A 101 9.74 -13.32 14.07
N ASN A 102 9.29 -14.57 13.99
CA ASN A 102 9.97 -15.72 14.60
C ASN A 102 11.22 -16.18 13.83
N SER A 103 11.41 -15.71 12.59
CA SER A 103 12.57 -16.03 11.75
C SER A 103 13.71 -15.01 11.86
N GLN A 104 13.50 -13.93 12.62
CA GLN A 104 14.52 -12.94 12.99
C GLN A 104 15.24 -13.38 14.26
#